data_AF-A0A914KXK3-F1
#
_entry.id   AF-A0A914KXK3-F1
#
_cell.length_a   1.000
_cell.length_b   1.000
_cell.length_c   1.000
_cell.angle_alpha   90.00
_cell.angle_beta   90.00
_cell.angle_gamma   90.00
#
_symmetry.space_group_name_H-M   'P 1'
#
loop_
_entity.id
_entity.type
_entity.pdbx_description
1 polymer ?
#
loop_
_entity_poly.entity_id
_entity_poly.type
_entity_poly.pdbx_seq_one_letter_code
_entity_poly.pdbx_strand_id
1 'polypeptide(L)'
;MANTARNNFDDMLQDLAVRIDNMHKDFSPHKISLEVANHLLLSLWKAIAPVGVQALGQQRFNTYNDRKNMIGAGNSVPMLRNRASVMILILESLISTMKKITDGEYNGIKGKDLNTLRTEAITFMTATMVYN
;
A
#
# COMPACT_ATOMS: atom_id res chain seq x y z
N MET A 1 6.56 -22.88 -14.46
CA MET A 1 7.34 -21.63 -14.69
C MET A 1 6.63 -20.56 -13.88
N ALA A 2 7.29 -19.92 -12.91
CA ALA A 2 6.65 -18.83 -12.16
C ALA A 2 6.30 -17.70 -13.14
N ASN A 3 5.07 -17.18 -13.06
CA ASN A 3 4.57 -16.14 -13.95
C ASN A 3 5.36 -14.84 -13.71
N THR A 4 6.19 -14.40 -14.66
CA THR A 4 7.03 -13.19 -14.56
C THR A 4 6.24 -11.95 -14.12
N ALA A 5 4.97 -11.84 -14.52
CA ALA A 5 4.10 -10.72 -14.13
C ALA A 5 3.73 -10.73 -12.63
N ARG A 6 3.68 -11.91 -12.03
CA ARG A 6 3.44 -12.10 -10.59
C ARG A 6 4.68 -11.75 -9.77
N ASN A 7 5.85 -12.25 -10.18
CA ASN A 7 7.12 -11.93 -9.50
C ASN A 7 7.38 -10.42 -9.51
N ASN A 8 7.20 -9.75 -10.66
CA ASN A 8 7.35 -8.30 -10.76
C ASN A 8 6.39 -7.52 -9.84
N PHE A 9 5.19 -8.06 -9.61
CA PHE A 9 4.22 -7.43 -8.72
C PHE A 9 4.57 -7.65 -7.24
N ASP A 10 5.03 -8.85 -6.87
CA ASP A 10 5.44 -9.16 -5.51
C ASP A 10 6.69 -8.36 -5.09
N ASP A 11 7.64 -8.14 -6.03
CA ASP A 11 8.80 -7.29 -5.82
C ASP A 11 8.38 -5.83 -5.63
N MET A 12 7.48 -5.32 -6.49
CA MET A 12 6.93 -3.97 -6.36
C MET A 12 6.22 -3.76 -5.02
N LEU A 13 5.44 -4.73 -4.54
CA LEU A 13 4.78 -4.63 -3.22
C LEU A 13 5.80 -4.56 -2.08
N GLN A 14 6.90 -5.31 -2.18
CA GLN A 14 7.98 -5.28 -1.19
C GLN A 14 8.68 -3.93 -1.19
N ASP A 15 9.05 -3.42 -2.36
CA ASP A 15 9.67 -2.09 -2.49
C ASP A 15 8.76 -0.98 -1.96
N LEU A 16 7.46 -1.06 -2.26
CA LEU A 16 6.46 -0.14 -1.76
C LEU A 16 6.39 -0.16 -0.22
N ALA A 17 6.38 -1.34 0.39
CA ALA A 17 6.33 -1.48 1.84
C ALA A 17 7.59 -0.87 2.50
N VAL A 18 8.77 -1.13 1.94
CA VAL A 18 10.04 -0.53 2.41
C VAL A 18 9.98 0.99 2.31
N ARG A 19 9.47 1.53 1.19
CA ARG A 19 9.40 2.98 0.97
C ARG A 19 8.46 3.67 1.96
N ILE A 20 7.32 3.05 2.27
CA ILE A 20 6.39 3.57 3.27
C ILE A 20 7.00 3.49 4.67
N ASP A 21 7.74 2.43 5.00
CA ASP A 21 8.43 2.29 6.28
C ASP A 21 9.53 3.35 6.46
N ASN A 22 10.32 3.63 5.42
CA ASN A 22 11.30 4.72 5.46
C ASN A 22 10.65 6.08 5.68
N MET A 23 9.56 6.37 4.94
CA MET A 23 8.78 7.60 5.15
C MET A 23 8.18 7.65 6.56
N HIS A 24 7.69 6.52 7.09
CA HIS A 24 7.13 6.41 8.44
C HIS A 24 8.15 6.77 9.52
N LYS A 25 9.39 6.26 9.39
CA LYS A 25 10.51 6.54 10.31
C LYS A 25 10.92 8.02 10.26
N ASP A 26 11.04 8.57 9.07
CA ASP A 26 11.59 9.92 8.84
C ASP A 26 10.57 10.88 8.21
N PHE A 27 9.37 10.99 8.78
CA PHE A 27 8.40 11.98 8.31
C PHE A 27 8.94 13.41 8.50
N SER A 28 9.46 13.99 7.43
CA SER A 28 10.08 15.32 7.44
C SER A 28 9.42 16.23 6.41
N PRO A 29 8.80 17.35 6.83
CA PRO A 29 8.17 18.30 5.91
C PRO A 29 9.15 18.96 4.95
N HIS A 30 10.46 18.87 5.22
CA HIS A 30 11.52 19.35 4.33
C HIS A 30 11.76 18.45 3.12
N LYS A 31 11.34 17.19 3.18
CA LYS A 31 11.46 16.22 2.07
C LYS A 31 10.21 16.21 1.20
N ILE A 32 9.04 16.16 1.83
CA ILE A 32 7.75 16.26 1.16
C ILE A 32 6.78 17.04 2.06
N SER A 33 5.93 17.89 1.50
CA SER A 33 4.94 18.57 2.33
C SER A 33 3.97 17.54 2.94
N LEU A 34 3.47 17.84 4.14
CA LEU A 34 2.55 16.93 4.84
C LEU A 34 1.24 16.71 4.07
N GLU A 35 0.78 17.71 3.33
CA GLU A 35 -0.37 17.61 2.44
C GLU A 35 -0.12 16.63 1.28
N VAL A 36 1.03 16.75 0.62
CA VAL A 36 1.40 15.83 -0.47
C VAL A 36 1.55 14.41 0.05
N ALA A 37 2.23 14.20 1.18
CA ALA A 37 2.30 12.88 1.82
C ALA A 37 0.91 12.31 2.13
N ASN A 38 0.02 13.14 2.68
CA ASN A 38 -1.34 12.72 2.97
C ASN A 38 -2.07 12.27 1.70
N HIS A 39 -1.99 13.06 0.63
CA HIS A 39 -2.62 12.76 -0.64
C HIS A 39 -2.09 11.43 -1.21
N LEU A 40 -0.77 11.24 -1.22
CA LEU A 40 -0.13 10.00 -1.68
C LEU A 40 -0.59 8.78 -0.89
N LEU A 41 -0.61 8.87 0.46
CA LEU A 41 -1.10 7.79 1.32
C LEU A 41 -2.57 7.44 1.04
N LEU A 42 -3.42 8.45 0.85
CA LEU A 42 -4.86 8.25 0.60
C LEU A 42 -5.14 7.68 -0.79
N SER A 43 -4.45 8.15 -1.82
CA SER A 43 -4.56 7.60 -3.18
C SER A 43 -4.10 6.15 -3.23
N LEU A 44 -2.97 5.86 -2.59
CA LEU A 44 -2.47 4.49 -2.51
C LEU A 44 -3.42 3.57 -1.74
N TRP A 45 -4.01 4.04 -0.63
CA TRP A 45 -5.03 3.27 0.09
C TRP A 45 -6.23 2.92 -0.79
N LYS A 46 -6.73 3.89 -1.58
CA LYS A 46 -7.84 3.65 -2.51
C LYS A 46 -7.50 2.57 -3.54
N ALA A 47 -6.26 2.51 -4.01
CA ALA A 47 -5.80 1.50 -4.95
C ALA A 47 -5.57 0.14 -4.30
N ILE A 48 -5.10 0.10 -3.05
CA ILE A 48 -4.95 -1.12 -2.25
C ILE A 48 -6.31 -1.75 -1.95
N ALA A 49 -7.33 -0.94 -1.63
CA ALA A 49 -8.62 -1.42 -1.15
C ALA A 49 -9.27 -2.55 -1.99
N PRO A 50 -9.48 -2.40 -3.31
CA PRO A 50 -10.12 -3.46 -4.11
C PRO A 50 -9.26 -4.73 -4.18
N VAL A 51 -7.93 -4.60 -4.27
CA VAL A 51 -7.01 -5.77 -4.28
C VAL A 51 -7.00 -6.43 -2.90
N GLY A 52 -7.00 -5.64 -1.83
CA GLY A 52 -7.11 -6.06 -0.44
C GLY A 52 -8.34 -6.90 -0.18
N VAL A 53 -9.51 -6.44 -0.62
CA VAL A 53 -10.77 -7.20 -0.48
C VAL A 53 -10.71 -8.53 -1.26
N GLN A 54 -10.18 -8.52 -2.48
CA GLN A 54 -10.09 -9.72 -3.33
C GLN A 54 -9.09 -10.76 -2.79
N ALA A 55 -7.92 -10.31 -2.32
CA ALA A 55 -6.87 -11.20 -1.86
C ALA A 55 -7.05 -11.62 -0.38
N LEU A 56 -7.37 -10.68 0.51
CA LEU A 56 -7.47 -10.93 1.95
C LEU A 56 -8.86 -11.38 2.40
N GLY A 57 -9.88 -11.14 1.57
CA GLY A 57 -11.29 -11.23 1.95
C GLY A 57 -11.79 -9.97 2.67
N GLN A 58 -13.11 -9.73 2.55
CA GLN A 58 -13.76 -8.52 3.05
C GLN A 58 -13.57 -8.31 4.57
N GLN A 59 -13.74 -9.36 5.38
CA GLN A 59 -13.68 -9.25 6.84
C GLN A 59 -12.28 -8.81 7.32
N ARG A 60 -11.23 -9.46 6.78
CA ARG A 60 -9.84 -9.13 7.13
C ARG A 60 -9.47 -7.73 6.65
N PHE A 61 -9.90 -7.34 5.44
CA PHE A 61 -9.71 -5.98 4.96
C PHE A 61 -10.40 -4.94 5.85
N ASN A 62 -11.63 -5.20 6.28
CA ASN A 62 -12.39 -4.29 7.14
C ASN A 62 -11.66 -3.97 8.43
N THR A 63 -10.97 -4.93 9.05
CA THR A 63 -10.15 -4.67 10.26
C THR A 63 -9.08 -3.60 10.02
N TYR A 64 -8.43 -3.58 8.86
CA TYR A 64 -7.46 -2.52 8.52
C TYR A 64 -8.15 -1.20 8.20
N ASN A 65 -9.30 -1.24 7.52
CA ASN A 65 -10.07 -0.05 7.19
C ASN A 65 -10.61 0.66 8.44
N ASP A 66 -11.08 -0.10 9.44
CA ASP A 66 -11.53 0.42 10.72
C ASP A 66 -10.37 1.12 11.45
N ARG A 67 -9.21 0.47 11.51
CA ARG A 67 -7.98 1.09 12.06
C ARG A 67 -7.63 2.39 11.36
N LYS A 68 -7.71 2.43 10.02
CA LYS A 68 -7.48 3.66 9.25
C LYS A 68 -8.47 4.76 9.62
N ASN A 69 -9.75 4.42 9.75
CA ASN A 69 -10.81 5.38 10.05
C ASN A 69 -10.67 5.96 11.47
N MET A 70 -10.12 5.21 12.42
CA MET A 70 -9.84 5.69 13.79
C MET A 70 -8.75 6.78 13.85
N ILE A 71 -7.91 6.92 12.83
CA ILE A 71 -6.84 7.94 12.80
C ILE A 71 -7.42 9.35 12.65
N GLY A 72 -8.66 9.48 12.17
CA GLY A 72 -9.31 10.76 11.90
C GLY A 72 -8.81 11.45 10.63
N ALA A 73 -9.32 12.65 10.37
CA ALA A 73 -8.94 13.50 9.24
C ALA A 73 -7.84 14.49 9.63
N GLY A 74 -7.01 14.91 8.67
CA GLY A 74 -5.92 15.88 8.88
C GLY A 74 -4.56 15.39 8.36
N ASN A 75 -3.54 16.24 8.37
CA ASN A 75 -2.21 15.97 7.80
C ASN A 75 -1.06 16.22 8.79
N SER A 76 -1.29 16.16 10.10
CA SER A 76 -0.20 16.27 11.08
C SER A 76 0.75 15.06 11.01
N VAL A 77 2.02 15.23 11.40
CA VAL A 77 3.01 14.14 11.41
C VAL A 77 2.53 12.89 12.17
N PRO A 78 1.93 13.00 13.38
CA PRO A 78 1.39 11.83 14.07
C PRO A 78 0.29 11.10 13.29
N MET A 79 -0.59 11.85 12.61
CA MET A 79 -1.65 11.26 11.79
C MET A 79 -1.08 10.53 10.57
N LEU A 80 -0.12 11.15 9.89
CA LEU A 80 0.51 10.54 8.72
C LEU A 80 1.32 9.30 9.10
N ARG A 81 2.03 9.34 10.23
CA ARG A 81 2.70 8.15 10.80
C ARG A 81 1.71 7.03 11.04
N ASN A 82 0.61 7.29 11.76
CA ASN A 82 -0.41 6.27 12.00
C ASN A 82 -1.01 5.72 10.69
N ARG A 83 -1.23 6.55 9.67
CA ARG A 83 -1.73 6.08 8.36
C ARG A 83 -0.72 5.19 7.66
N ALA A 84 0.55 5.61 7.66
CA ALA A 84 1.64 4.80 7.13
C ALA A 84 1.74 3.46 7.88
N SER A 85 1.61 3.43 9.21
CA SER A 85 1.62 2.19 9.99
C SER A 85 0.49 1.24 9.56
N VAL A 86 -0.74 1.73 9.40
CA VAL A 86 -1.85 0.88 8.92
C VAL A 86 -1.59 0.39 7.49
N MET A 87 -0.98 1.23 6.64
CA MET A 87 -0.65 0.84 5.27
C MET A 87 0.46 -0.21 5.19
N ILE A 88 1.48 -0.13 6.06
CA ILE A 88 2.50 -1.17 6.20
C ILE A 88 1.82 -2.49 6.58
N LEU A 89 0.97 -2.49 7.60
CA LEU A 89 0.29 -3.71 8.07
C LEU A 89 -0.56 -4.40 6.99
N ILE A 90 -1.32 -3.62 6.18
CA ILE A 90 -2.10 -4.22 5.09
C ILE A 90 -1.20 -4.70 3.95
N LEU A 91 -0.09 -4.01 3.65
CA LEU A 91 0.85 -4.44 2.62
C LEU A 91 1.59 -5.72 3.02
N GLU A 92 2.06 -5.83 4.26
CA GLU A 92 2.65 -7.07 4.80
C GLU A 92 1.66 -8.24 4.72
N SER A 93 0.41 -7.98 5.10
CA SER A 93 -0.68 -8.95 4.99
C SER A 93 -0.94 -9.36 3.54
N LEU A 94 -0.96 -8.39 2.62
CA LEU A 94 -1.10 -8.64 1.19
C LEU A 94 0.07 -9.45 0.65
N ILE A 95 1.31 -9.03 0.85
CA ILE A 95 2.52 -9.75 0.40
C ILE A 95 2.50 -11.20 0.91
N SER A 96 2.17 -11.40 2.20
CA SER A 96 2.09 -12.75 2.78
C SER A 96 1.03 -13.62 2.11
N THR A 97 -0.14 -13.04 1.80
CA THR A 97 -1.22 -13.74 1.09
C THR A 97 -0.84 -14.00 -0.37
N MET A 98 -0.33 -13.00 -1.07
CA MET A 98 0.08 -13.10 -2.48
C MET A 98 1.14 -14.18 -2.68
N LYS A 99 2.04 -14.41 -1.71
CA LYS A 99 3.02 -15.51 -1.75
C LYS A 99 2.41 -16.91 -1.57
N LYS A 100 1.19 -17.02 -1.02
CA LYS A 100 0.54 -18.31 -0.67
C LYS A 100 -0.55 -18.73 -1.65
N ILE A 101 -1.17 -17.78 -2.35
CA ILE A 101 -2.24 -18.09 -3.30
C ILE A 101 -1.70 -18.81 -4.55
N THR A 102 -2.55 -19.60 -5.18
CA THR A 102 -2.29 -20.25 -6.47
C THR A 102 -2.30 -19.24 -7.62
N ASP A 103 -1.77 -19.64 -8.79
CA ASP A 103 -1.84 -18.79 -9.99
C ASP A 103 -3.30 -18.56 -10.45
N GLY A 104 -4.19 -19.53 -10.22
CA GLY A 104 -5.62 -19.40 -10.51
C GLY A 104 -6.29 -18.33 -9.65
N GLU A 105 -6.00 -18.32 -8.34
CA GLU A 105 -6.47 -17.29 -7.41
C GLU A 105 -5.88 -15.91 -7.74
N TYR A 106 -4.59 -15.84 -8.09
CA TYR A 106 -3.96 -14.60 -8.55
C TYR A 106 -4.66 -14.04 -9.80
N ASN A 107 -4.92 -14.90 -10.80
CA ASN A 107 -5.62 -14.51 -12.02
C ASN A 107 -7.09 -14.15 -11.78
N GLY A 108 -7.68 -14.61 -10.66
CA GLY A 108 -9.01 -14.21 -10.20
C GLY A 108 -9.08 -12.79 -9.66
N ILE A 109 -7.93 -12.18 -9.30
CA ILE A 109 -7.87 -10.76 -8.95
C ILE A 109 -8.00 -9.95 -10.23
N LYS A 110 -8.96 -9.02 -10.26
CA LYS A 110 -9.26 -8.21 -11.44
C LYS A 110 -8.01 -7.46 -11.91
N GLY A 111 -7.58 -7.73 -13.14
CA GLY A 111 -6.38 -7.12 -13.73
C GLY A 111 -6.38 -5.59 -13.73
N LYS A 112 -7.55 -4.94 -13.85
CA LYS A 112 -7.67 -3.48 -13.75
C LYS A 112 -7.32 -2.93 -12.37
N ASP A 113 -7.64 -3.67 -11.29
CA ASP A 113 -7.39 -3.25 -9.92
C ASP A 113 -5.90 -3.43 -9.59
N LEU A 114 -5.30 -4.53 -10.06
CA LEU A 114 -3.85 -4.73 -10.01
C LEU A 114 -3.10 -3.63 -10.78
N ASN A 115 -3.57 -3.25 -11.98
CA ASN A 115 -2.94 -2.18 -12.76
C ASN A 115 -3.07 -0.82 -12.08
N THR A 116 -4.22 -0.53 -11.48
CA THR A 116 -4.42 0.71 -10.70
C THR A 116 -3.44 0.76 -9.53
N LEU A 117 -3.32 -0.34 -8.78
CA LEU A 117 -2.38 -0.44 -7.67
C LEU A 117 -0.93 -0.29 -8.14
N ARG A 118 -0.55 -0.89 -9.29
CA ARG A 118 0.78 -0.70 -9.87
C ARG A 118 1.07 0.77 -10.18
N THR A 119 0.15 1.47 -10.83
CA THR A 119 0.31 2.88 -11.19
C THR A 119 0.45 3.77 -9.95
N GLU A 120 -0.40 3.57 -8.95
CA GLU A 120 -0.36 4.35 -7.71
C GLU A 120 0.88 4.02 -6.86
N ALA A 121 1.32 2.76 -6.84
CA ALA A 121 2.56 2.36 -6.18
C ALA A 121 3.77 3.03 -6.83
N ILE A 122 3.87 3.03 -8.16
CA ILE A 122 4.97 3.70 -8.89
C ILE A 122 4.95 5.20 -8.63
N THR A 123 3.77 5.82 -8.67
CA THR A 123 3.59 7.25 -8.38
C THR A 123 4.05 7.58 -6.96
N PHE A 124 3.60 6.79 -5.98
CA PHE A 124 4.01 6.92 -4.58
C PHE A 124 5.52 6.80 -4.43
N MET A 125 6.12 5.73 -4.97
CA MET A 125 7.55 5.48 -4.88
C MET A 125 8.32 6.65 -5.51
N THR A 126 7.98 7.06 -6.73
CA THR A 126 8.65 8.19 -7.41
C THR A 126 8.62 9.46 -6.57
N ALA A 127 7.45 9.84 -6.03
CA ALA A 127 7.30 11.03 -5.21
C ALA A 127 8.04 10.95 -3.85
N THR A 128 8.32 9.73 -3.38
CA THR A 128 8.98 9.48 -2.09
C THR A 128 10.44 9.05 -2.24
N MET A 129 11.08 9.25 -3.41
CA MET A 129 12.52 8.95 -3.62
C MET A 129 13.47 9.62 -2.63
N VAL A 130 13.06 10.76 -2.08
CA VAL A 130 13.78 11.50 -1.04
C VAL A 130 13.86 10.77 0.31
N TYR A 131 13.11 9.67 0.47
CA TYR A 131 13.11 8.80 1.65
C TYR A 131 13.90 7.50 1.42
N ASN A 132 14.66 7.39 0.33
CA ASN A 132 15.61 6.28 0.13
C ASN A 132 16.88 6.44 0.96
#